data_AF-A0A944SWP0-F1
#
_entry.id   AF-A0A944SWP0-F1
#
_cell.length_a   1.000
_cell.length_b   1.000
_cell.length_c   1.000
_cell.angle_alpha   90.00
_cell.angle_beta   90.00
_cell.angle_gamma   90.00
#
_symmetry.space_group_name_H-M   'P 1'
#
loop_
_entity.id
_entity.type
_entity.pdbx_description
1 polymer ?
#
loop_
_entity_poly.entity_id
_entity_poly.type
_entity_poly.pdbx_seq_one_letter_code
_entity_poly.pdbx_strand_id
1 'polypeptide(L)'
;MTSEKISHYCEKALTISKQQGTREGLTFLIGKKLSLIYFQLKAERNKLKFLYPDNLSNNKENGLMQNKNLKLSYTLTINENYRGVFEQVDHLEKTLDLFIDEIKRSFTLQSIQDYLNSFPRLSFRQDCTSGATDFSGESPLTTNQDILSEVEDILIVNEMHNFFI
;
A
#
# COMPACT_ATOMS: atom_id res chain seq x y z
N MET A 1 -13.53 -0.51 -0.35
CA MET A 1 -13.65 -1.99 -0.23
C MET A 1 -14.44 -2.25 1.04
N THR A 2 -15.39 -3.18 1.04
CA THR A 2 -16.28 -3.38 2.21
C THR A 2 -15.68 -4.34 3.23
N SER A 3 -16.04 -4.17 4.51
CA SER A 3 -15.60 -5.04 5.61
C SER A 3 -15.89 -6.53 5.35
N GLU A 4 -17.02 -6.86 4.73
CA GLU A 4 -17.39 -8.23 4.34
C GLU A 4 -16.37 -8.86 3.37
N LYS A 5 -15.85 -8.09 2.40
CA LYS A 5 -14.83 -8.59 1.46
C LYS A 5 -13.50 -8.84 2.17
N ILE A 6 -13.16 -8.01 3.15
CA ILE A 6 -11.95 -8.18 3.97
C ILE A 6 -12.07 -9.45 4.81
N SER A 7 -13.21 -9.65 5.47
CA SER A 7 -13.48 -10.83 6.28
C SER A 7 -13.43 -12.12 5.43
N HIS A 8 -14.04 -12.10 4.23
CA HIS A 8 -13.94 -13.21 3.29
C HIS A 8 -12.48 -13.53 2.87
N TYR A 9 -11.63 -12.52 2.68
CA TYR A 9 -10.21 -12.75 2.42
C TYR A 9 -9.48 -13.35 3.61
N CYS A 10 -9.84 -12.97 4.84
CA CYS A 10 -9.29 -13.55 6.05
C CYS A 10 -9.71 -15.02 6.22
N GLU A 11 -10.98 -15.34 6.00
CA GLU A 11 -11.47 -16.73 6.00
C GLU A 11 -10.76 -17.60 4.96
N LYS A 12 -10.56 -17.05 3.75
CA LYS A 12 -9.81 -17.73 2.70
C LYS A 12 -8.35 -17.93 3.09
N ALA A 13 -7.72 -16.93 3.71
CA ALA A 13 -6.35 -17.03 4.20
C ALA A 13 -6.22 -18.09 5.30
N LEU A 14 -7.19 -18.18 6.21
CA LEU A 14 -7.24 -19.23 7.24
C LEU A 14 -7.40 -20.63 6.62
N THR A 15 -8.18 -20.75 5.56
CA THR A 15 -8.33 -22.02 4.83
C THR A 15 -7.02 -22.44 4.17
N ILE A 16 -6.32 -21.51 3.51
CA ILE A 16 -4.97 -21.72 2.95
C ILE A 16 -4.00 -22.10 4.06
N SER A 17 -4.06 -21.41 5.19
CA SER A 17 -3.20 -21.67 6.35
C SER A 17 -3.33 -23.09 6.89
N LYS A 18 -4.56 -23.65 6.89
CA LYS A 18 -4.82 -25.03 7.31
C LYS A 18 -4.30 -26.07 6.32
N GLN A 19 -4.26 -25.74 5.03
CA GLN A 19 -3.89 -26.69 3.97
C GLN A 19 -2.40 -26.67 3.64
N GLN A 20 -1.78 -25.48 3.64
CA GLN A 20 -0.45 -25.25 3.07
C GLN A 20 0.54 -24.65 4.08
N GLY A 21 0.04 -24.11 5.20
CA GLY A 21 0.85 -23.50 6.24
C GLY A 21 0.56 -22.02 6.47
N THR A 22 0.88 -21.54 7.68
CA THR A 22 0.60 -20.16 8.10
C THR A 22 1.28 -19.13 7.20
N ARG A 23 2.47 -19.45 6.68
CA ARG A 23 3.22 -18.56 5.78
C ARG A 23 2.47 -18.31 4.48
N GLU A 24 1.83 -19.33 3.92
CA GLU A 24 1.08 -19.29 2.67
C GLU A 24 -0.22 -18.49 2.84
N GLY A 25 -0.90 -18.68 3.97
CA GLY A 25 -2.06 -17.86 4.35
C GLY A 25 -1.72 -16.37 4.47
N LEU A 26 -0.61 -16.05 5.15
CA LEU A 26 -0.12 -14.67 5.29
C LEU A 26 0.42 -14.11 3.96
N THR A 27 0.99 -14.94 3.09
CA THR A 27 1.41 -14.54 1.74
C THR A 27 0.22 -14.10 0.90
N PHE A 28 -0.89 -14.84 0.95
CA PHE A 28 -2.12 -14.44 0.29
C PHE A 28 -2.67 -13.14 0.88
N LEU A 29 -2.73 -13.03 2.21
CA LEU A 29 -3.42 -11.92 2.88
C LEU A 29 -2.58 -10.63 2.89
N ILE A 30 -1.37 -10.70 3.45
CA ILE A 30 -0.46 -9.56 3.56
C ILE A 30 0.27 -9.34 2.23
N GLY A 31 0.92 -10.40 1.73
CA GLY A 31 1.80 -10.33 0.55
C GLY A 31 1.08 -9.97 -0.75
N LYS A 32 -0.21 -10.32 -0.90
CA LYS A 32 -0.99 -10.06 -2.11
C LYS A 32 -2.15 -9.06 -1.93
N LYS A 33 -2.94 -9.14 -0.85
CA LYS A 33 -4.14 -8.30 -0.69
C LYS A 33 -3.86 -6.97 0.01
N LEU A 34 -3.27 -7.00 1.20
CA LEU A 34 -2.91 -5.79 1.95
C LEU A 34 -1.89 -4.95 1.17
N SER A 35 -0.89 -5.61 0.58
CA SER A 35 0.16 -4.97 -0.21
C SER A 35 -0.34 -4.20 -1.41
N LEU A 36 -1.36 -4.70 -2.10
CA LEU A 36 -1.99 -4.00 -3.20
C LEU A 36 -2.66 -2.70 -2.73
N ILE A 37 -3.41 -2.75 -1.63
CA ILE A 37 -4.09 -1.58 -1.06
C ILE A 37 -3.06 -0.55 -0.61
N TYR A 38 -2.01 -0.99 0.08
CA TYR A 38 -0.93 -0.12 0.52
C TYR A 38 -0.19 0.52 -0.65
N PHE A 39 0.10 -0.25 -1.70
CA PHE A 39 0.73 0.28 -2.91
C PHE A 39 -0.13 1.35 -3.59
N GLN A 40 -1.44 1.11 -3.71
CA GLN A 40 -2.39 2.11 -4.23
C GLN A 40 -2.42 3.37 -3.37
N LEU A 41 -2.44 3.22 -2.04
CA LEU A 41 -2.39 4.36 -1.12
C LEU A 41 -1.10 5.18 -1.31
N LYS A 42 0.05 4.51 -1.44
CA LYS A 42 1.35 5.17 -1.69
C LYS A 42 1.34 5.91 -3.02
N ALA A 43 0.76 5.33 -4.07
CA ALA A 43 0.62 5.98 -5.37
C ALA A 43 -0.26 7.24 -5.30
N GLU A 44 -1.41 7.18 -4.63
CA GLU A 44 -2.29 8.35 -4.46
C GLU A 44 -1.63 9.43 -3.59
N ARG A 45 -0.99 9.06 -2.48
CA ARG A 45 -0.22 10.00 -1.64
C ARG A 45 0.92 10.67 -2.42
N ASN A 46 1.59 9.95 -3.32
CA ASN A 46 2.62 10.52 -4.17
C ASN A 46 2.09 11.61 -5.11
N LYS A 47 0.82 11.52 -5.56
CA LYS A 47 0.19 12.60 -6.34
C LYS A 47 0.00 13.88 -5.52
N LEU A 48 -0.18 13.74 -4.21
CA LEU A 48 -0.37 14.85 -3.28
C LEU A 48 0.97 15.42 -2.76
N LYS A 49 2.06 14.65 -2.80
CA LYS A 49 3.37 15.01 -2.25
C LYS A 49 3.93 16.34 -2.76
N PHE A 50 3.57 16.73 -3.98
CA PHE A 50 4.03 17.98 -4.59
C PHE A 50 3.06 19.16 -4.40
N LEU A 51 1.87 18.91 -3.84
CA LEU A 51 0.88 19.95 -3.56
C LEU A 51 1.18 20.72 -2.29
N TYR A 52 1.89 20.12 -1.35
CA TYR A 52 2.38 20.81 -0.18
C TYR A 52 3.86 20.51 -0.08
N PRO A 53 4.76 21.46 -0.39
CA PRO A 53 6.16 21.23 -0.12
C PRO A 53 6.28 21.07 1.42
N ASP A 54 6.94 20.00 1.88
CA ASP A 54 7.01 19.49 3.27
C ASP A 54 7.54 20.49 4.33
N ASN A 55 7.72 21.75 3.96
CA ASN A 55 8.24 22.86 4.77
C ASN A 55 7.18 23.54 5.66
N LEU A 56 6.08 22.87 6.02
CA LEU A 56 5.22 23.35 7.12
C LEU A 56 5.90 23.22 8.50
N SER A 57 7.00 22.47 8.62
CA SER A 57 7.74 22.30 9.89
C SER A 57 8.89 23.28 10.11
N ASN A 58 9.18 24.20 9.19
CA ASN A 58 10.28 25.15 9.37
C ASN A 58 9.84 26.58 9.07
N ASN A 59 9.21 27.24 10.05
CA ASN A 59 9.33 28.67 10.44
C ASN A 59 9.66 29.73 9.35
N LYS A 60 9.18 29.54 8.13
CA LYS A 60 9.19 30.51 7.06
C LYS A 60 7.84 30.37 6.39
N GLU A 61 6.90 31.24 6.77
CA GLU A 61 5.68 31.43 6.01
C GLU A 61 6.07 31.53 4.53
N ASN A 62 5.71 30.52 3.74
CA ASN A 62 5.87 30.59 2.29
C ASN A 62 5.20 31.89 1.84
N GLY A 63 5.88 32.77 1.09
CA GLY A 63 5.33 34.07 0.68
C GLY A 63 3.97 33.98 -0.04
N LEU A 64 3.68 32.81 -0.63
CA LEU A 64 2.37 32.42 -1.17
C LEU A 64 1.21 32.49 -0.14
N MET A 65 1.49 32.27 1.14
CA MET A 65 0.51 32.21 2.22
C MET A 65 0.26 33.56 2.92
N GLN A 66 1.05 34.60 2.62
CA GLN A 66 0.86 35.94 3.19
C GLN A 66 -0.28 36.72 2.52
N ASN A 67 -0.61 36.40 1.26
CA ASN A 67 -1.71 37.01 0.54
C ASN A 67 -2.99 36.16 0.68
N LYS A 68 -4.01 36.69 1.37
CA LYS A 68 -5.28 35.99 1.61
C LYS A 68 -6.01 35.59 0.33
N ASN A 69 -5.94 36.41 -0.73
CA ASN A 69 -6.59 36.11 -2.01
C ASN A 69 -5.85 35.00 -2.75
N LEU A 70 -4.52 35.06 -2.76
CA LEU A 70 -3.69 34.03 -3.39
C LEU A 70 -3.88 32.67 -2.68
N LYS A 71 -3.93 32.68 -1.35
CA LYS A 71 -4.24 31.50 -0.54
C LYS A 71 -5.63 30.92 -0.88
N LEU A 72 -6.65 31.77 -0.97
CA LEU A 72 -8.00 31.34 -1.32
C LEU A 72 -8.04 30.73 -2.73
N SER A 73 -7.49 31.41 -3.73
CA SER A 73 -7.43 30.90 -5.11
C SER A 73 -6.68 29.58 -5.18
N TYR A 74 -5.56 29.46 -4.48
CA TYR A 74 -4.79 28.23 -4.41
C TYR A 74 -5.56 27.07 -3.77
N THR A 75 -6.23 27.32 -2.64
CA THR A 75 -7.09 26.32 -1.98
C THR A 75 -8.24 25.89 -2.88
N LEU A 76 -8.88 26.81 -3.62
CA LEU A 76 -9.93 26.49 -4.58
C LEU A 76 -9.38 25.61 -5.72
N THR A 77 -8.25 25.98 -6.31
CA THR A 77 -7.60 25.19 -7.37
C THR A 77 -7.23 23.77 -6.89
N ILE A 78 -6.70 23.63 -5.67
CA ILE A 78 -6.42 22.30 -5.10
C ILE A 78 -7.71 21.51 -4.94
N ASN A 79 -8.75 22.11 -4.36
CA ASN A 79 -10.02 21.43 -4.14
C ASN A 79 -10.67 20.99 -5.46
N GLU A 80 -10.62 21.82 -6.50
CA GLU A 80 -11.19 21.46 -7.80
C GLU A 80 -10.44 20.31 -8.48
N ASN A 81 -9.10 20.29 -8.41
CA ASN A 81 -8.28 19.34 -9.16
C ASN A 81 -7.95 18.05 -8.39
N TYR A 82 -7.92 18.11 -7.06
CA TYR A 82 -7.42 17.02 -6.21
C TYR A 82 -8.43 16.49 -5.22
N ARG A 83 -9.65 17.02 -5.14
CA ARG A 83 -10.70 16.49 -4.24
C ARG A 83 -10.89 14.98 -4.39
N GLY A 84 -10.96 14.47 -5.63
CA GLY A 84 -11.09 13.02 -5.86
C GLY A 84 -9.87 12.22 -5.36
N VAL A 85 -8.67 12.77 -5.43
CA VAL A 85 -7.45 12.13 -4.89
C VAL A 85 -7.49 12.12 -3.35
N PHE A 86 -7.92 13.21 -2.71
CA PHE A 86 -8.11 13.24 -1.26
C PHE A 86 -9.16 12.24 -0.78
N GLU A 87 -10.31 12.16 -1.45
CA GLU A 87 -11.37 11.19 -1.15
C GLU A 87 -10.86 9.75 -1.29
N GLN A 88 -10.06 9.48 -2.34
CA GLN A 88 -9.49 8.16 -2.58
C GLN A 88 -8.45 7.79 -1.51
N VAL A 89 -7.60 8.73 -1.09
CA VAL A 89 -6.64 8.53 0.00
C VAL A 89 -7.38 8.21 1.31
N ASP A 90 -8.37 9.02 1.69
CA ASP A 90 -9.17 8.80 2.91
C ASP A 90 -9.89 7.43 2.89
N HIS A 91 -10.46 7.05 1.75
CA HIS A 91 -11.09 5.73 1.60
C HIS A 91 -10.06 4.59 1.68
N LEU A 92 -8.87 4.73 1.08
CA LEU A 92 -7.82 3.73 1.13
C LEU A 92 -7.22 3.59 2.52
N GLU A 93 -7.04 4.68 3.26
CA GLU A 93 -6.58 4.68 4.66
C GLU A 93 -7.57 3.92 5.55
N LYS A 94 -8.86 4.29 5.51
CA LYS A 94 -9.91 3.57 6.25
C LYS A 94 -9.97 2.09 5.89
N THR A 95 -9.80 1.77 4.60
CA THR A 95 -9.78 0.38 4.15
C THR A 95 -8.56 -0.36 4.72
N LEU A 96 -7.39 0.28 4.74
CA LEU A 96 -6.15 -0.29 5.26
C LEU A 96 -6.29 -0.59 6.76
N ASP A 97 -6.82 0.34 7.55
CA ASP A 97 -7.02 0.18 8.99
C ASP A 97 -7.95 -1.00 9.30
N LEU A 98 -9.10 -1.07 8.61
CA LEU A 98 -10.02 -2.20 8.74
C LEU A 98 -9.37 -3.53 8.37
N PHE A 99 -8.48 -3.52 7.38
CA PHE A 99 -7.76 -4.71 6.94
C PHE A 99 -6.75 -5.18 7.99
N ILE A 100 -5.99 -4.24 8.58
CA ILE A 100 -5.03 -4.51 9.65
C ILE A 100 -5.75 -5.10 10.87
N ASP A 101 -6.88 -4.51 11.26
CA ASP A 101 -7.67 -4.98 12.40
C ASP A 101 -8.18 -6.41 12.19
N GLU A 102 -8.68 -6.72 11.00
CA GLU A 102 -9.17 -8.07 10.69
C GLU A 102 -8.04 -9.11 10.60
N ILE A 103 -6.86 -8.73 10.08
CA ILE A 103 -5.65 -9.58 10.10
C ILE A 103 -5.27 -9.89 11.56
N LYS A 104 -5.21 -8.87 12.43
CA LYS A 104 -4.86 -9.03 13.84
C LYS A 104 -5.84 -9.93 14.60
N ARG A 105 -7.11 -9.98 14.19
CA ARG A 105 -8.10 -10.92 14.73
C ARG A 105 -7.93 -12.34 14.20
N SER A 106 -7.44 -12.50 12.97
CA SER A 106 -7.37 -13.79 12.28
C SER A 106 -6.07 -14.55 12.55
N PHE A 107 -4.96 -13.85 12.70
CA PHE A 107 -3.63 -14.45 12.89
C PHE A 107 -2.94 -13.93 14.15
N THR A 108 -2.10 -14.76 14.76
CA THR A 108 -1.32 -14.33 15.93
C THR A 108 -0.30 -13.27 15.56
N LEU A 109 -0.06 -12.32 16.46
CA LEU A 109 0.93 -11.27 16.26
C LEU A 109 2.33 -11.84 15.93
N GLN A 110 2.73 -12.91 16.64
CA GLN A 110 4.00 -13.59 16.40
C GLN A 110 4.10 -14.11 14.97
N SER A 111 3.06 -14.79 14.47
CA SER A 111 3.07 -15.31 13.09
C SER A 111 3.15 -14.21 12.02
N ILE A 112 2.54 -13.05 12.29
CA ILE A 112 2.58 -11.89 11.40
C ILE A 112 3.98 -11.28 11.40
N GLN A 113 4.59 -11.10 12.58
CA GLN A 113 5.95 -10.57 12.72
C GLN A 113 6.98 -11.52 12.11
N ASP A 114 6.89 -12.83 12.38
CA ASP A 114 7.78 -13.84 11.78
C ASP A 114 7.69 -13.83 10.26
N TYR A 115 6.48 -13.64 9.72
CA TYR A 115 6.27 -13.50 8.28
C TYR A 115 6.91 -12.22 7.72
N LEU A 116 6.68 -11.05 8.33
CA LEU A 116 7.24 -9.78 7.85
C LEU A 116 8.77 -9.73 7.98
N ASN A 117 9.32 -10.29 9.06
CA ASN A 117 10.76 -10.43 9.28
C ASN A 117 11.44 -11.36 8.27
N SER A 118 10.67 -12.21 7.58
CA SER A 118 11.18 -13.08 6.52
C SER A 118 11.35 -12.36 5.16
N PHE A 119 11.08 -11.05 5.09
CA PHE A 119 11.11 -10.23 3.87
C PHE A 119 10.45 -10.91 2.67
N PRO A 120 9.14 -11.18 2.76
CA PRO A 120 8.42 -11.91 1.73
C PRO A 120 8.33 -11.07 0.45
N ARG A 121 8.49 -11.73 -0.70
CA ARG A 121 8.22 -11.11 -2.00
C ARG A 121 6.74 -10.80 -2.14
N LEU A 122 6.43 -9.61 -2.63
CA LEU A 122 5.06 -9.13 -2.69
C LEU A 122 4.49 -9.41 -4.08
N SER A 123 3.71 -10.48 -4.22
CA SER A 123 3.20 -10.95 -5.51
C SER A 123 1.99 -10.15 -6.04
N PHE A 124 1.70 -8.96 -5.52
CA PHE A 124 0.57 -8.14 -5.98
C PHE A 124 0.80 -7.53 -7.36
N ARG A 125 2.05 -7.38 -7.78
CA ARG A 125 2.41 -6.82 -9.09
C ARG A 125 2.15 -7.76 -10.26
N GLN A 126 2.09 -9.06 -10.01
CA GLN A 126 1.87 -10.08 -11.04
C GLN A 126 0.49 -9.97 -11.69
N ASP A 127 -0.50 -9.37 -11.00
CA ASP A 127 -1.84 -9.14 -11.53
C ASP A 127 -1.99 -7.76 -12.22
N CYS A 128 -1.00 -6.85 -12.10
CA CYS A 128 -1.04 -5.52 -12.74
C CYS A 128 -0.58 -5.55 -14.21
N THR A 129 0.10 -6.61 -14.63
CA THR A 129 0.70 -6.75 -15.97
C THR A 129 -0.07 -7.68 -16.90
N SER A 130 -1.28 -8.15 -16.54
CA SER A 130 -2.07 -9.09 -17.37
C SER A 130 -2.72 -8.45 -18.61
N GLY A 131 -2.01 -7.53 -19.26
CA GLY A 131 -2.39 -6.87 -20.49
C GLY A 131 -1.22 -6.73 -21.46
N ALA A 132 -0.24 -7.65 -21.46
CA ALA A 132 0.68 -7.79 -22.59
C ALA A 132 1.47 -9.12 -22.52
N THR A 133 1.11 -10.01 -23.44
CA THR A 133 2.01 -10.92 -24.17
C THR A 133 2.50 -12.17 -23.44
N ASP A 134 1.95 -13.30 -23.88
CA ASP A 134 2.55 -14.64 -23.80
C ASP A 134 3.99 -14.61 -24.29
N PHE A 135 4.98 -15.03 -23.49
CA PHE A 135 6.16 -15.69 -24.06
C PHE A 135 6.70 -16.79 -23.14
N SER A 136 6.87 -17.93 -23.81
CA SER A 136 7.54 -19.17 -23.45
C SER A 136 8.86 -18.98 -22.71
N GLY A 137 9.18 -19.96 -21.87
CA GLY A 137 10.30 -19.97 -20.96
C GLY A 137 11.67 -19.81 -21.61
N GLU A 138 12.53 -19.10 -20.88
CA GLU A 138 13.98 -19.24 -20.82
C GLU A 138 14.42 -18.61 -19.49
N SER A 139 15.49 -19.15 -18.90
CA SER A 139 16.04 -18.87 -17.56
C SER A 139 16.05 -17.39 -17.14
N PRO A 140 15.86 -17.05 -15.83
CA PRO A 140 15.63 -15.68 -15.40
C PRO A 140 16.93 -14.88 -15.47
N LEU A 141 17.12 -14.17 -16.58
CA LEU A 141 18.05 -13.07 -16.66
C LEU A 141 17.53 -12.00 -15.69
N THR A 142 18.20 -11.84 -14.55
CA THR A 142 17.89 -10.81 -13.55
C THR A 142 17.95 -9.45 -14.23
N THR A 143 16.80 -8.94 -14.64
CA THR A 143 16.71 -7.66 -15.33
C THR A 143 16.83 -6.57 -14.27
N ASN A 144 17.41 -5.41 -14.59
CA ASN A 144 17.49 -4.28 -13.63
C ASN A 144 16.11 -3.93 -13.00
N GLN A 145 15.02 -4.24 -13.71
CA GLN A 145 13.64 -4.12 -13.23
C GLN A 145 13.31 -5.07 -12.07
N ASP A 146 13.84 -6.30 -12.06
CA ASP A 146 13.63 -7.27 -10.99
C ASP A 146 14.33 -6.84 -9.70
N ILE A 147 15.53 -6.26 -9.83
CA ILE A 147 16.30 -5.71 -8.70
C ILE A 147 15.57 -4.50 -8.10
N LEU A 148 15.06 -3.59 -8.93
CA LEU A 148 14.28 -2.45 -8.45
C LEU A 148 12.96 -2.88 -7.79
N SER A 149 12.27 -3.88 -8.36
CA SER A 149 11.07 -4.44 -7.76
C SER A 149 11.36 -5.11 -6.41
N GLU A 150 12.50 -5.78 -6.27
CA GLU A 150 12.95 -6.34 -4.99
C GLU A 150 13.17 -5.27 -3.93
N VAL A 151 13.90 -4.21 -4.28
CA VAL A 151 14.18 -3.11 -3.35
C VAL A 151 12.89 -2.42 -2.93
N GLU A 152 11.96 -2.21 -3.86
CA GLU A 152 10.65 -1.65 -3.55
C GLU A 152 9.83 -2.56 -2.64
N ASP A 153 9.83 -3.88 -2.87
CA ASP A 153 9.16 -4.85 -2.00
C ASP A 153 9.74 -4.81 -0.58
N ILE A 154 11.07 -4.76 -0.44
CA ILE A 154 11.76 -4.67 0.86
C ILE A 154 11.34 -3.39 1.60
N LEU A 155 11.34 -2.24 0.91
CA LEU A 155 10.92 -0.97 1.50
C LEU A 155 9.45 -1.01 1.94
N ILE A 156 8.58 -1.59 1.12
CA ILE A 156 7.16 -1.74 1.43
C ILE A 156 6.96 -2.67 2.62
N VAL A 157 7.64 -3.82 2.68
CA VAL A 157 7.55 -4.75 3.82
C VAL A 157 8.02 -4.07 5.10
N ASN A 158 9.12 -3.32 5.04
CA ASN A 158 9.63 -2.58 6.20
C ASN A 158 8.65 -1.50 6.67
N GLU A 159 8.01 -0.79 5.75
CA GLU A 159 6.93 0.15 6.08
C GLU A 159 5.72 -0.56 6.69
N MET A 160 5.33 -1.73 6.15
CA MET A 160 4.22 -2.53 6.66
C MET A 160 4.46 -3.11 8.04
N HIS A 161 5.71 -3.42 8.37
CA HIS A 161 6.08 -3.88 9.70
C HIS A 161 5.57 -2.91 10.76
N ASN A 162 5.65 -1.60 10.51
CA ASN A 162 5.17 -0.57 11.45
C ASN A 162 3.66 -0.60 11.72
N PHE A 163 2.85 -1.24 10.88
CA PHE A 163 1.40 -1.38 11.11
C PHE A 163 1.05 -2.48 12.13
N PHE A 164 1.98 -3.39 12.39
CA PHE A 164 1.81 -4.56 13.25
C PHE A 164 2.76 -4.54 14.47
N ILE A 165 3.35 -3.39 14.80
CA ILE A 165 4.06 -3.14 16.06
C ILE A 165 3.06 -2.69 17.13
#